data_AF-A0AAV5W3Z6-F1
#
_entry.id   AF-A0AAV5W3Z6-F1
#
_cell.length_a   1.000
_cell.length_b   1.000
_cell.length_c   1.000
_cell.angle_alpha   90.00
_cell.angle_beta   90.00
_cell.angle_gamma   90.00
#
_symmetry.space_group_name_H-M   'P 1'
#
loop_
_entity.id
_entity.type
_entity.pdbx_description
1 polymer ?
#
loop_
_entity_poly.entity_id
_entity_poly.type
_entity_poly.pdbx_seq_one_letter_code
_entity_poly.pdbx_strand_id
1 'polypeptide(L)'
;LRHPLHSPSPPPMLCGYLLFSALLVSVSAWNAAFADVRGSFLCDSDNGRARALLPDVKAELWEHDVFPIRDDEISTTKSDKSGSFAVTGSKAEFCCEEFYLYIRVPCDVVINRCDKNDAIQ
;
A
#
# COMPACT_ATOMS: atom_id res chain seq x y z
N LEU A 1 -40.57 20.77 -64.18
CA LEU A 1 -39.45 19.82 -64.02
C LEU A 1 -38.97 19.89 -62.58
N ARG A 2 -39.00 18.80 -61.81
CA ARG A 2 -38.42 18.73 -60.46
C ARG A 2 -36.94 18.34 -60.60
N HIS A 3 -36.03 19.17 -60.11
CA HIS A 3 -34.62 18.80 -59.97
C HIS A 3 -34.45 17.87 -58.75
N PRO A 4 -33.56 16.87 -58.80
CA PRO A 4 -33.29 16.01 -57.66
C PRO A 4 -32.47 16.77 -56.62
N LEU A 5 -32.90 16.73 -55.36
CA LEU A 5 -32.09 17.18 -54.22
C LEU A 5 -30.89 16.23 -54.08
N HIS A 6 -29.70 16.76 -54.39
CA HIS A 6 -28.44 16.11 -54.09
C HIS A 6 -28.17 16.29 -52.59
N SER A 7 -28.22 15.20 -51.83
CA SER A 7 -27.84 15.20 -50.41
C SER A 7 -26.32 15.38 -50.29
N PRO A 8 -25.82 16.38 -49.56
CA PRO A 8 -24.38 16.51 -49.33
C PRO A 8 -23.91 15.35 -48.44
N SER A 9 -22.89 14.61 -48.89
CA SER A 9 -22.17 13.67 -48.03
C SER A 9 -21.42 14.46 -46.95
N PRO A 10 -21.43 13.98 -45.69
CA PRO A 10 -20.67 14.65 -44.63
C PRO A 10 -19.16 14.62 -44.96
N PRO A 11 -18.42 15.70 -44.67
CA PRO A 11 -17.00 15.75 -44.96
C PRO A 11 -16.26 14.66 -44.16
N PRO A 12 -15.32 13.91 -44.77
CA PRO A 12 -14.61 12.79 -44.12
C PRO A 12 -13.71 13.20 -42.94
N MET A 13 -13.68 14.50 -42.59
CA MET A 13 -12.76 15.06 -41.60
C MET A 13 -13.25 14.97 -40.14
N LEU A 14 -14.56 14.82 -39.90
CA LEU A 14 -15.09 14.69 -38.53
C LEU A 14 -14.71 13.36 -37.87
N CYS A 15 -14.65 12.28 -38.64
CA CYS A 15 -14.32 10.95 -38.13
C CYS A 15 -12.84 10.86 -37.70
N GLY A 16 -11.94 11.49 -38.47
CA GLY A 16 -10.52 11.56 -38.14
C GLY A 16 -10.25 12.34 -36.84
N TYR A 17 -10.94 13.46 -36.62
CA TYR A 17 -10.80 14.25 -35.39
C TYR A 17 -11.28 13.51 -34.15
N LEU A 18 -12.41 12.78 -34.24
CA LEU A 18 -12.95 11.99 -33.13
C LEU A 18 -12.01 10.84 -32.74
N LEU A 19 -11.38 10.17 -33.72
CA LEU A 19 -10.37 9.15 -33.48
C LEU A 19 -9.08 9.72 -32.87
N PHE A 20 -8.65 10.93 -33.31
CA PHE A 20 -7.47 11.59 -32.77
C PHE A 20 -7.68 12.08 -31.33
N SER A 21 -8.86 12.61 -31.00
CA SER A 21 -9.21 12.97 -29.63
C SER A 21 -9.35 11.75 -28.72
N ALA A 22 -9.84 10.62 -29.24
CA ALA A 22 -9.94 9.37 -28.48
C ALA A 22 -8.55 8.75 -28.18
N LEU A 23 -7.55 8.95 -29.05
CA LEU A 23 -6.18 8.51 -28.79
C LEU A 23 -5.48 9.32 -27.70
N LEU A 24 -5.77 10.62 -27.57
CA LEU A 24 -5.13 11.49 -26.55
C LEU A 24 -5.65 11.24 -25.13
N VAL A 25 -6.76 10.52 -24.96
CA VAL A 25 -7.29 10.09 -23.65
C VAL A 25 -6.73 8.73 -23.20
N SER A 26 -5.74 8.18 -23.89
CA SER A 26 -5.05 6.96 -23.44
C SER A 26 -4.21 7.26 -22.19
N VAL A 27 -4.91 7.30 -21.06
CA VAL A 27 -4.53 6.82 -19.74
C VAL A 27 -3.07 7.11 -19.38
N SER A 28 -2.82 8.23 -18.70
CA SER A 28 -1.71 8.30 -17.76
C SER A 28 -2.02 7.30 -16.64
N ALA A 29 -1.68 6.03 -16.85
CA ALA A 29 -1.65 5.05 -15.79
C ALA A 29 -0.51 5.48 -14.88
N TRP A 30 -0.84 6.27 -13.85
CA TRP A 30 0.09 6.50 -12.76
C TRP A 30 0.47 5.12 -12.21
N ASN A 31 1.78 4.85 -12.12
CA ASN A 31 2.25 3.56 -11.65
C ASN A 31 1.81 3.44 -10.19
N ALA A 32 0.84 2.56 -9.93
CA ALA A 32 0.43 2.25 -8.58
C ALA A 32 1.29 1.09 -8.08
N ALA A 33 2.05 1.33 -7.02
CA ALA A 33 2.77 0.28 -6.31
C ALA A 33 1.92 -0.23 -5.15
N PHE A 34 2.10 -1.51 -4.82
CA PHE A 34 1.34 -2.21 -3.80
C PHE A 34 2.28 -2.94 -2.85
N ALA A 35 1.98 -2.90 -1.56
CA ALA A 35 2.66 -3.67 -0.53
C ALA A 35 1.64 -4.52 0.25
N ASP A 36 1.95 -5.81 0.45
CA ASP A 36 1.28 -6.72 1.37
C ASP A 36 2.34 -7.29 2.31
N VAL A 37 2.32 -6.85 3.57
CA VAL A 37 3.29 -7.28 4.58
C VAL A 37 2.58 -8.07 5.66
N ARG A 38 3.07 -9.28 5.89
CA ARG A 38 2.58 -10.20 6.91
C ARG A 38 3.73 -10.72 7.75
N GLY A 39 3.49 -10.89 9.03
CA GLY A 39 4.51 -11.42 9.94
C GLY A 39 3.96 -11.65 11.34
N SER A 40 4.86 -11.95 12.27
CA SER A 40 4.53 -12.12 13.67
C SER A 40 5.58 -11.45 14.55
N PHE A 41 5.15 -10.75 15.60
CA PHE A 41 6.04 -10.21 16.62
C PHE A 41 6.23 -11.23 17.74
N LEU A 42 7.49 -11.52 18.02
CA LEU A 42 7.90 -12.39 19.10
C LEU A 42 9.01 -11.71 19.89
N CYS A 43 9.01 -11.95 21.19
CA CYS A 43 10.15 -11.69 22.03
C CYS A 43 10.89 -13.00 22.28
N ASP A 44 12.22 -12.96 22.15
CA ASP A 44 13.12 -14.03 22.56
C ASP A 44 13.98 -13.51 23.70
N SER A 45 14.09 -14.27 24.78
CA SER A 45 14.95 -13.92 25.91
C SER A 45 16.41 -14.17 25.56
N ASP A 46 17.31 -13.31 25.98
CA ASP A 46 18.76 -13.45 25.72
C ASP A 46 19.35 -14.78 26.23
N ASN A 47 18.68 -15.44 27.18
CA ASN A 47 19.08 -16.74 27.73
C ASN A 47 18.39 -17.94 27.03
N GLY A 48 17.54 -17.70 26.03
CA GLY A 48 16.80 -18.69 25.26
C GLY A 48 15.72 -19.46 26.04
N ARG A 49 15.38 -19.05 27.27
CA ARG A 49 14.45 -19.78 28.15
C ARG A 49 13.00 -19.34 28.02
N ALA A 50 12.76 -18.14 27.50
CA ALA A 50 11.43 -17.58 27.36
C ALA A 50 11.25 -17.04 25.94
N ARG A 51 10.17 -17.47 25.30
CA ARG A 51 9.71 -16.93 24.02
C ARG A 51 8.24 -16.58 24.14
N ALA A 52 7.90 -15.34 23.80
CA ALA A 52 6.54 -14.85 23.95
C ALA A 52 6.07 -14.18 22.66
N LEU A 53 4.88 -14.54 22.19
CA LEU A 53 4.20 -13.81 21.14
C LEU A 53 3.72 -12.46 21.69
N LEU A 54 3.90 -11.40 20.92
CA LEU A 54 3.61 -10.04 21.32
C LEU A 54 2.32 -9.55 20.65
N PRO A 55 1.18 -9.58 21.35
CA PRO A 55 -0.07 -8.99 20.87
C PRO A 55 -0.05 -7.47 21.02
N ASP A 56 -0.94 -6.80 20.30
CA ASP A 56 -1.17 -5.35 20.38
C ASP A 56 0.04 -4.48 20.00
N VAL A 57 1.04 -5.06 19.30
CA VAL A 57 2.14 -4.32 18.69
C VAL A 57 1.62 -3.63 17.44
N LYS A 58 1.84 -2.32 17.33
CA LYS A 58 1.39 -1.54 16.17
C LYS A 58 2.42 -1.66 15.05
N ALA A 59 1.97 -2.03 13.86
CA ALA A 59 2.75 -2.03 12.64
C ALA A 59 2.12 -1.04 11.66
N GLU A 60 2.89 -0.03 11.27
CA GLU A 60 2.47 1.05 10.39
C GLU A 60 3.24 0.88 9.08
N LEU A 61 2.53 0.82 7.96
CA LEU A 61 3.10 0.83 6.62
C LEU A 61 3.24 2.28 6.18
N TRP A 62 4.46 2.68 5.91
CA TRP A 62 4.83 4.00 5.45
C TRP A 62 5.48 3.90 4.08
N GLU A 63 5.47 5.01 3.36
CA GLU A 63 6.25 5.16 2.15
C GLU A 63 7.11 6.41 2.25
N HIS A 64 8.34 6.27 1.76
CA HIS A 64 9.32 7.33 1.71
C HIS A 64 9.11 8.14 0.44
N ASP A 65 8.83 9.41 0.61
CA ASP A 65 8.58 10.33 -0.48
C ASP A 65 9.87 10.99 -0.95
N VAL A 66 10.21 10.84 -2.24
CA VAL A 66 11.26 11.63 -2.86
C VAL A 66 10.77 13.06 -3.15
N PHE A 67 9.49 13.23 -3.51
CA PHE A 67 8.85 14.54 -3.73
C PHE A 67 7.31 14.43 -3.82
N PRO A 68 6.51 15.14 -2.99
CA PRO A 68 6.89 16.11 -1.96
C PRO A 68 7.50 15.45 -0.71
N ILE A 69 8.56 16.05 -0.14
CA ILE A 69 9.51 15.47 0.85
C ILE A 69 8.90 15.20 2.24
N ARG A 70 7.81 14.45 2.34
CA ARG A 70 7.23 14.07 3.62
C ARG A 70 6.60 12.69 3.54
N ASP A 71 7.30 11.72 4.11
CA ASP A 71 6.82 10.36 4.27
C ASP A 71 5.38 10.31 4.79
N ASP A 72 4.57 9.48 4.15
CA ASP A 72 3.15 9.32 4.45
C ASP A 72 2.86 7.94 5.04
N GLU A 73 2.04 7.92 6.10
CA GLU A 73 1.47 6.69 6.63
C GLU A 73 0.40 6.20 5.65
N ILE A 74 0.60 5.02 5.07
CA ILE A 74 -0.35 4.41 4.13
C ILE A 74 -1.42 3.64 4.89
N SER A 75 -1.02 2.86 5.89
CA SER A 75 -1.92 1.95 6.59
C SER A 75 -1.35 1.56 7.95
N THR A 76 -2.22 1.18 8.87
CA THR A 76 -1.87 0.75 10.22
C THR A 76 -2.59 -0.54 10.56
N THR A 77 -1.90 -1.42 11.26
CA THR A 77 -2.49 -2.61 11.88
C THR A 77 -1.94 -2.82 13.28
N LYS A 78 -2.51 -3.78 13.99
CA LYS A 78 -1.97 -4.28 15.25
C LYS A 78 -1.87 -5.80 15.21
N SER A 79 -0.87 -6.34 15.88
CA SER A 79 -0.78 -7.79 16.04
C SER A 79 -1.89 -8.36 16.89
N ASP A 80 -2.39 -9.53 16.49
CA ASP A 80 -3.43 -10.25 17.20
C ASP A 80 -2.89 -10.98 18.44
N LYS A 81 -3.74 -11.80 19.08
CA LYS A 81 -3.37 -12.59 20.27
C LYS A 81 -2.24 -13.59 20.01
N SER A 82 -2.02 -14.00 18.77
CA SER A 82 -0.90 -14.85 18.33
C SER A 82 0.34 -14.04 17.92
N GLY A 83 0.33 -12.72 18.11
CA GLY A 83 1.39 -11.83 17.65
C GLY A 83 1.42 -11.64 16.13
N SER A 84 0.46 -12.19 15.39
CA SER A 84 0.42 -12.12 13.92
C SER A 84 -0.19 -10.81 13.45
N PHE A 85 0.32 -10.27 12.35
CA PHE A 85 -0.21 -9.05 11.73
C PHE A 85 -0.23 -9.18 10.20
N ALA A 86 -1.12 -8.40 9.60
CA ALA A 86 -1.16 -8.16 8.15
C ALA A 86 -1.47 -6.68 7.93
N VAL A 87 -0.67 -6.03 7.09
CA VAL A 87 -0.87 -4.63 6.66
C VAL A 87 -0.68 -4.56 5.16
N THR A 88 -1.63 -3.93 4.49
CA THR A 88 -1.61 -3.73 3.05
C THR A 88 -1.82 -2.27 2.72
N GLY A 89 -1.27 -1.85 1.59
CA GLY A 89 -1.36 -0.48 1.15
C GLY A 89 -0.92 -0.32 -0.29
N SER A 90 -1.29 0.80 -0.88
CA SER A 90 -0.89 1.17 -2.23
C SER A 90 -0.71 2.67 -2.32
N LYS A 91 0.26 3.12 -3.09
CA LYS A 91 0.42 4.53 -3.45
C LYS A 91 0.67 4.63 -4.95
N ALA A 92 0.20 5.71 -5.55
CA ALA A 92 0.41 6.02 -6.96
C ALA A 92 1.28 7.26 -7.03
N GLU A 93 2.55 7.05 -7.33
CA GLU A 93 3.60 8.07 -7.32
C GLU A 93 4.17 8.25 -8.73
N PHE A 94 4.82 9.39 -8.96
CA PHE A 94 5.49 9.62 -10.24
C PHE A 94 6.73 8.74 -10.42
N CYS A 95 7.44 8.44 -9.32
CA CYS A 95 8.57 7.52 -9.32
C CYS A 95 9.03 7.13 -7.90
N CYS A 96 9.64 5.94 -7.79
CA CYS A 96 10.49 5.51 -6.68
C CYS A 96 9.74 5.25 -5.36
N GLU A 97 8.81 4.28 -5.38
CA GLU A 97 8.06 3.87 -4.20
C GLU A 97 8.94 3.03 -3.26
N GLU A 98 9.27 3.60 -2.10
CA GLU A 98 10.04 2.92 -1.05
C GLU A 98 9.16 2.69 0.18
N PHE A 99 8.60 1.49 0.30
CA PHE A 99 7.78 1.11 1.45
C PHE A 99 8.64 0.66 2.63
N TYR A 100 8.25 1.05 3.85
CA TYR A 100 8.87 0.58 5.09
C TYR A 100 7.85 0.41 6.21
N LEU A 101 8.25 -0.29 7.28
CA LEU A 101 7.43 -0.49 8.46
C LEU A 101 7.96 0.34 9.64
N TYR A 102 7.07 1.09 10.27
CA TYR A 102 7.28 1.64 11.61
C TYR A 102 6.61 0.72 12.64
N ILE A 103 7.40 0.18 13.56
CA ILE A 103 6.92 -0.78 14.57
C ILE A 103 6.92 -0.09 15.94
N ARG A 104 5.74 0.05 16.55
CA ARG A 104 5.60 0.56 17.93
C ARG A 104 5.26 -0.56 18.86
N VAL A 105 6.20 -0.85 19.74
CA VAL A 105 6.05 -1.89 20.76
C VAL A 105 5.66 -1.22 22.09
N PRO A 106 4.50 -1.57 22.68
CA PRO A 106 4.09 -1.00 23.96
C PRO A 106 5.03 -1.42 25.09
N CYS A 107 5.45 -0.44 25.92
CA CYS A 107 6.51 -0.63 26.92
C CYS A 107 6.15 -1.62 28.04
N ASP A 108 4.87 -1.79 28.34
CA ASP A 108 4.34 -2.68 29.38
C ASP A 108 4.26 -4.15 28.95
N VAL A 109 4.13 -4.42 27.64
CA VAL A 109 3.97 -5.76 27.07
C VAL A 109 5.29 -6.53 27.00
N VAL A 110 6.40 -5.86 26.72
CA VAL A 110 7.71 -6.51 26.47
C VAL A 110 8.44 -6.86 27.76
N ILE A 111 8.61 -5.87 28.64
CA ILE A 111 9.47 -6.01 29.82
C ILE A 111 8.99 -7.14 30.72
N ASN A 112 7.67 -7.29 30.89
CA ASN A 112 7.11 -8.32 31.75
C ASN A 112 6.99 -9.72 31.12
N ARG A 113 7.15 -9.86 29.79
CA ARG A 113 6.99 -11.16 29.10
C ARG A 113 8.32 -11.80 28.73
N CYS A 114 9.36 -11.01 28.52
CA CYS A 114 10.69 -11.52 28.14
C CYS A 114 11.59 -11.84 29.36
N ASP A 115 11.33 -11.18 30.51
CA ASP A 115 12.05 -11.42 31.77
C ASP A 115 11.41 -12.49 32.66
N LYS A 116 10.19 -12.95 32.32
CA LYS A 116 9.60 -14.05 33.06
C LYS A 116 10.32 -15.33 32.69
N ASN A 117 11.01 -15.91 33.68
CA ASN A 117 11.41 -17.32 33.72
C ASN A 117 10.18 -18.25 33.76
N ASP A 118 9.13 -17.97 33.00
CA ASP A 118 8.02 -18.88 32.78
C ASP A 118 8.54 -19.97 31.85
N ALA A 119 9.28 -20.89 32.47
CA ALA A 119 9.67 -22.16 31.89
C ALA A 119 8.41 -22.79 31.31
N ILE A 120 8.48 -23.14 30.03
CA ILE A 120 7.52 -24.03 29.38
C ILE A 120 7.48 -25.30 30.24
N GLN A 121 6.37 -25.52 30.96
CA GLN A 121 5.95 -26.83 31.47
C GLN A 121 5.14 -27.54 30.40
#